data_AF-A0A955KTG8-F1
#
_entry.id   AF-A0A955KTG8-F1
#
_cell.length_a   1.000
_cell.length_b   1.000
_cell.length_c   1.000
_cell.angle_alpha   90.00
_cell.angle_beta   90.00
_cell.angle_gamma   90.00
#
_symmetry.space_group_name_H-M   'P 1'
#
loop_
_entity.id
_entity.type
_entity.pdbx_description
1 polymer ?
#
loop_
_entity_poly.entity_id
_entity_poly.type
_entity_poly.pdbx_seq_one_letter_code
_entity_poly.pdbx_strand_id
1 'polypeptide(L)'
;MFVYLQEYSHYEDLYDLHTIEECLDWYWRLRKGMEQHRGELKAKEPETNFDKEVHKCCSYTVNVIKIERYRHKKDRISEWMEADRKRQEKIDNAKAPDGILCDKCHSPTKVIEKTLHDAYDDNMQVSFMFECLKCQKRQIFYEDGSPWDFERPRCKDCDANLETKYDKKGEKLTIITYCPKCSFKEIDVIDSKKKRIAREKEEQRQLKLLEEYRSEFCLNDEDGPKAITSLDGIVYLVKEWKKQEKKEKDPVFQKAKKLKKLKLKQLKDLVSKVISDVGYTDLEFSKPEMGKFVIVEFSATDNKEEREEYDSTHVIKKAIKSVLETTNWRLMSEGIHYRLGIVSGRLKAYEQEDDLMSLVSNDYEK
;
A
#
# COMPACT_ATOMS: atom_id res chain seq x y z
N MET A 1 -9.30 -41.67 -0.58
CA MET A 1 -8.55 -40.74 -1.46
C MET A 1 -8.77 -39.36 -0.89
N PHE A 2 -7.70 -38.60 -0.62
CA PHE A 2 -7.84 -37.24 -0.09
C PHE A 2 -8.42 -36.34 -1.18
N VAL A 3 -9.35 -35.46 -0.79
CA VAL A 3 -9.94 -34.44 -1.67
C VAL A 3 -9.40 -33.10 -1.21
N TYR A 4 -8.51 -32.52 -2.01
CA TYR A 4 -7.90 -31.21 -1.75
C TYR A 4 -8.79 -30.09 -2.28
N LEU A 5 -9.25 -30.20 -3.53
CA LEU A 5 -10.10 -29.20 -4.15
C LEU A 5 -11.54 -29.30 -3.63
N GLN A 6 -11.98 -28.28 -2.89
CA GLN A 6 -13.36 -28.11 -2.44
C GLN A 6 -14.19 -27.23 -3.39
N GLU A 7 -15.49 -27.10 -3.12
CA GLU A 7 -16.39 -26.17 -3.78
C GLU A 7 -16.05 -24.70 -3.42
N TYR A 8 -16.41 -23.75 -4.29
CA TYR A 8 -16.12 -22.32 -4.08
C TYR A 8 -16.63 -21.79 -2.71
N SER A 9 -17.81 -22.22 -2.28
CA SER A 9 -18.42 -21.80 -1.01
C SER A 9 -17.56 -22.12 0.20
N HIS A 10 -16.78 -23.21 0.17
CA HIS A 10 -15.85 -23.56 1.24
C HIS A 10 -14.77 -22.49 1.41
N TYR A 11 -14.15 -22.04 0.31
CA TYR A 11 -13.11 -21.02 0.34
C TYR A 11 -13.67 -19.64 0.67
N GLU A 12 -14.89 -19.37 0.22
CA GLU A 12 -15.58 -18.14 0.57
C GLU A 12 -15.88 -18.06 2.07
N ASP A 13 -16.43 -19.11 2.66
CA ASP A 13 -16.67 -19.20 4.11
C ASP A 13 -15.36 -19.06 4.89
N LEU A 14 -14.29 -19.73 4.45
CA LEU A 14 -12.97 -19.61 5.06
C LEU A 14 -12.44 -18.17 5.00
N TYR A 15 -12.53 -17.51 3.83
CA TYR A 15 -12.06 -16.15 3.65
C TYR A 15 -12.85 -15.15 4.50
N ASP A 16 -14.17 -15.33 4.56
CA ASP A 16 -15.08 -14.50 5.33
C ASP A 16 -14.87 -14.69 6.84
N LEU A 17 -14.67 -15.92 7.31
CA LEU A 17 -14.30 -16.22 8.70
C LEU A 17 -13.03 -15.46 9.11
N HIS A 18 -11.98 -15.55 8.31
CA HIS A 18 -10.72 -14.83 8.60
C HIS A 18 -10.95 -13.32 8.62
N THR A 19 -11.80 -12.80 7.73
CA THR A 19 -12.16 -11.37 7.70
C THR A 19 -12.90 -10.95 8.97
N ILE A 20 -13.87 -11.75 9.42
CA ILE A 20 -14.64 -11.52 10.65
C ILE A 20 -13.72 -11.53 11.87
N GLU A 21 -12.87 -12.56 11.99
CA GLU A 21 -11.94 -12.69 13.11
C GLU A 21 -10.94 -11.53 13.16
N GLU A 22 -10.39 -11.13 12.02
CA GLU A 22 -9.49 -9.98 11.92
C GLU A 22 -10.20 -8.68 12.33
N CYS A 23 -11.43 -8.45 11.85
CA CYS A 23 -12.21 -7.27 12.21
C CYS A 23 -12.52 -7.21 13.72
N LEU A 24 -12.97 -8.33 14.31
CA LEU A 24 -13.26 -8.43 15.73
C LEU A 24 -11.99 -8.22 16.58
N ASP A 25 -10.90 -8.87 16.21
CA ASP A 25 -9.63 -8.74 16.92
C ASP A 25 -9.12 -7.30 16.91
N TRP A 26 -9.13 -6.62 15.75
CA TRP A 26 -8.78 -5.20 15.65
C TRP A 26 -9.71 -4.31 16.47
N TYR A 27 -11.03 -4.53 16.37
CA TYR A 27 -12.02 -3.76 17.12
C TYR A 27 -11.74 -3.82 18.63
N TRP A 28 -11.57 -5.03 19.17
CA TRP A 28 -11.38 -5.24 20.60
C TRP A 28 -10.00 -4.81 21.08
N ARG A 29 -8.94 -5.00 20.29
CA ARG A 29 -7.59 -4.52 20.62
C ARG A 29 -7.55 -3.00 20.71
N LEU A 30 -8.09 -2.31 19.70
CA LEU A 30 -8.14 -0.84 19.68
C LEU A 30 -8.96 -0.29 20.83
N ARG A 31 -10.15 -0.86 21.06
CA ARG A 31 -11.00 -0.49 22.19
C ARG A 31 -10.25 -0.67 23.50
N LYS A 32 -9.67 -1.84 23.75
CA LYS A 32 -8.91 -2.12 24.97
C LYS A 32 -7.76 -1.13 25.18
N GLY A 33 -7.02 -0.79 24.12
CA GLY A 33 -5.96 0.21 24.18
C GLY A 33 -6.47 1.60 24.58
N MET A 34 -7.56 2.07 23.97
CA MET A 34 -8.16 3.35 24.32
C MET A 34 -8.72 3.36 25.75
N GLU A 35 -9.32 2.27 26.19
CA GLU A 35 -9.88 2.13 27.54
C GLU A 35 -8.84 2.32 28.65
N GLN A 36 -7.60 1.89 28.40
CA GLN A 36 -6.49 2.09 29.36
C GLN A 36 -6.20 3.57 29.61
N HIS A 37 -6.50 4.45 28.64
CA HIS A 37 -6.27 5.89 28.72
C HIS A 37 -7.56 6.69 29.01
N ARG A 38 -8.65 6.03 29.41
CA ARG A 38 -9.96 6.69 29.61
C ARG A 38 -9.88 7.88 30.57
N GLY A 39 -9.16 7.74 31.69
CA GLY A 39 -9.03 8.80 32.69
C GLY A 39 -8.37 10.06 32.14
N GLU A 40 -7.25 9.90 31.42
CA GLU A 40 -6.50 10.99 30.80
C GLU A 40 -7.31 11.68 29.71
N LEU A 41 -8.01 10.90 28.87
CA LEU A 41 -8.80 11.43 27.76
C LEU A 41 -10.04 12.18 28.26
N LYS A 42 -10.74 11.66 29.29
CA LYS A 42 -11.87 12.38 29.90
C LYS A 42 -11.45 13.63 30.67
N ALA A 43 -10.24 13.67 31.23
CA ALA A 43 -9.74 14.88 31.87
C ALA A 43 -9.45 16.01 30.87
N LYS A 44 -8.98 15.66 29.66
CA LYS A 44 -8.73 16.61 28.57
C LYS A 44 -10.01 17.07 27.88
N GLU A 45 -10.95 16.16 27.67
CA GLU A 45 -12.21 16.42 26.98
C GLU A 45 -13.42 15.89 27.78
N PRO A 46 -13.82 16.60 28.84
CA PRO A 46 -14.84 16.11 29.77
C PRO A 46 -16.26 16.06 29.18
N GLU A 47 -16.55 16.87 28.16
CA GLU A 47 -17.87 16.90 27.51
C GLU A 47 -18.02 15.83 26.41
N THR A 48 -16.92 15.20 25.99
CA THR A 48 -16.93 14.22 24.90
C THR A 48 -17.48 12.87 25.38
N ASN A 49 -18.43 12.30 24.63
CA ASN A 49 -18.87 10.93 24.87
C ASN A 49 -17.78 9.95 24.41
N PHE A 50 -16.90 9.58 25.35
CA PHE A 50 -15.77 8.69 25.12
C PHE A 50 -16.15 7.40 24.38
N ASP A 51 -17.22 6.71 24.80
CA ASP A 51 -17.58 5.41 24.22
C ASP A 51 -18.01 5.56 22.76
N LYS A 52 -18.69 6.67 22.43
CA LYS A 52 -19.07 7.01 21.05
C LYS A 52 -17.84 7.30 20.19
N GLU A 53 -16.86 8.05 20.68
CA GLU A 53 -15.64 8.36 19.93
C GLU A 53 -14.74 7.13 19.75
N VAL A 54 -14.60 6.30 20.79
CA VAL A 54 -13.92 5.00 20.71
C VAL A 54 -14.59 4.12 19.66
N HIS A 55 -15.92 4.00 19.70
CA HIS A 55 -16.65 3.21 18.71
C HIS A 55 -16.42 3.75 17.28
N LYS A 56 -16.50 5.07 17.07
CA LYS A 56 -16.20 5.68 15.76
C LYS A 56 -14.79 5.34 15.27
N CYS A 57 -13.78 5.50 16.13
CA CYS A 57 -12.39 5.21 15.80
C CYS A 57 -12.19 3.74 15.41
N CYS A 58 -12.72 2.81 16.21
CA CYS A 58 -12.70 1.40 15.90
C CYS A 58 -13.42 1.12 14.56
N SER A 59 -14.62 1.68 14.36
CA SER A 59 -15.42 1.48 13.16
C SER A 59 -14.73 2.01 11.90
N TYR A 60 -14.03 3.16 11.96
CA TYR A 60 -13.23 3.62 10.82
C TYR A 60 -12.12 2.64 10.46
N THR A 61 -11.39 2.13 11.46
CA THR A 61 -10.31 1.16 11.22
C THR A 61 -10.85 -0.14 10.64
N VAL A 62 -11.91 -0.69 11.24
CA VAL A 62 -12.57 -1.90 10.76
C VAL A 62 -13.09 -1.69 9.33
N ASN A 63 -13.71 -0.55 9.02
CA ASN A 63 -14.18 -0.28 7.66
C ASN A 63 -13.06 -0.28 6.62
N VAL A 64 -11.88 0.26 6.94
CA VAL A 64 -10.72 0.18 6.04
C VAL A 64 -10.28 -1.27 5.82
N ILE A 65 -10.20 -2.07 6.89
CA ILE A 65 -9.88 -3.50 6.80
C ILE A 65 -10.88 -4.22 5.90
N LYS A 66 -12.18 -4.03 6.13
CA LYS A 66 -13.25 -4.64 5.32
C LYS A 66 -13.09 -4.33 3.82
N ILE A 67 -12.76 -3.08 3.49
CA ILE A 67 -12.57 -2.62 2.11
C ILE A 67 -11.37 -3.31 1.47
N GLU A 68 -10.23 -3.35 2.15
CA GLU A 68 -9.03 -4.02 1.63
C GLU A 68 -9.24 -5.54 1.52
N ARG A 69 -9.91 -6.15 2.50
CA ARG A 69 -10.29 -7.57 2.45
C ARG A 69 -11.20 -7.86 1.26
N TYR A 70 -12.18 -7.00 0.97
CA TYR A 70 -13.02 -7.14 -0.21
C TYR A 70 -12.22 -7.01 -1.52
N ARG A 71 -11.33 -6.01 -1.61
CA ARG A 71 -10.47 -5.77 -2.78
C ARG A 71 -9.68 -7.01 -3.19
N HIS A 72 -9.20 -7.79 -2.21
CA HIS A 72 -8.38 -8.98 -2.46
C HIS A 72 -9.14 -10.32 -2.41
N LYS A 73 -10.46 -10.32 -2.11
CA LYS A 73 -11.23 -11.55 -1.87
C LYS A 73 -11.19 -12.51 -3.06
N LYS A 74 -11.50 -12.02 -4.26
CA LYS A 74 -11.59 -12.84 -5.48
C LYS A 74 -10.23 -13.44 -5.85
N ASP A 75 -9.17 -12.65 -5.77
CA ASP A 75 -7.81 -13.10 -6.09
C ASP A 75 -7.33 -14.15 -5.09
N ARG A 76 -7.52 -13.92 -3.79
CA ARG A 76 -7.09 -14.86 -2.73
C ARG A 76 -7.83 -16.19 -2.80
N ILE A 77 -9.13 -16.18 -3.02
CA ILE A 77 -9.90 -17.42 -3.19
C ILE A 77 -9.42 -18.17 -4.43
N SER A 78 -9.17 -17.47 -5.54
CA SER A 78 -8.66 -18.07 -6.77
C SER A 78 -7.26 -18.70 -6.57
N GLU A 79 -6.36 -18.01 -5.85
CA GLU A 79 -5.05 -18.53 -5.47
C GLU A 79 -5.15 -19.83 -4.66
N TRP A 80 -6.04 -19.87 -3.65
CA TRP A 80 -6.24 -21.05 -2.83
C TRP A 80 -6.82 -22.22 -3.63
N MET A 81 -7.85 -21.96 -4.43
CA MET A 81 -8.46 -22.98 -5.29
C MET A 81 -7.47 -23.54 -6.31
N GLU A 82 -6.62 -22.69 -6.90
CA GLU A 82 -5.61 -23.13 -7.86
C GLU A 82 -4.52 -23.97 -7.19
N ALA A 83 -4.10 -23.60 -5.97
CA ALA A 83 -3.16 -24.41 -5.20
C ALA A 83 -3.74 -25.79 -4.88
N ASP A 84 -5.01 -25.86 -4.46
CA ASP A 84 -5.67 -27.14 -4.18
C ASP A 84 -5.97 -27.94 -5.45
N ARG A 85 -6.25 -27.29 -6.58
CA ARG A 85 -6.36 -27.93 -7.89
C ARG A 85 -5.06 -28.61 -8.27
N LYS A 86 -3.92 -27.93 -8.14
CA LYS A 86 -2.60 -28.51 -8.43
C LYS A 86 -2.29 -29.73 -7.56
N ARG A 87 -2.62 -29.66 -6.26
CA ARG A 87 -2.49 -30.82 -5.33
C ARG A 87 -3.37 -31.98 -5.76
N GLN A 88 -4.62 -31.69 -6.12
CA GLN A 88 -5.59 -32.67 -6.58
C GLN A 88 -5.13 -33.33 -7.89
N GLU A 89 -4.69 -32.55 -8.87
CA GLU A 89 -4.18 -33.06 -10.15
C GLU A 89 -2.90 -33.89 -9.96
N LYS A 90 -1.99 -33.47 -9.08
CA LYS A 90 -0.76 -34.23 -8.75
C LYS A 90 -1.11 -35.60 -8.16
N ILE A 91 -2.01 -35.65 -7.18
CA ILE A 91 -2.43 -36.91 -6.60
C ILE A 91 -3.29 -37.73 -7.54
N ASP A 92 -4.11 -37.17 -8.42
CA ASP A 92 -4.96 -37.95 -9.31
C ASP A 92 -4.16 -38.57 -10.47
N ASN A 93 -3.24 -37.79 -11.06
CA ASN A 93 -2.46 -38.21 -12.22
C ASN A 93 -1.24 -39.08 -11.88
N ALA A 94 -0.78 -39.09 -10.63
CA ALA A 94 0.37 -39.91 -10.24
C ALA A 94 0.11 -41.40 -10.49
N LYS A 95 1.06 -42.09 -11.12
CA LYS A 95 0.96 -43.52 -11.42
C LYS A 95 1.86 -44.30 -10.49
N ALA A 96 1.36 -45.45 -10.03
CA ALA A 96 2.17 -46.37 -9.24
C ALA A 96 3.27 -46.96 -10.13
N PRO A 97 4.50 -47.15 -9.61
CA PRO A 97 5.55 -47.82 -10.36
C PRO A 97 5.16 -49.28 -10.66
N ASP A 98 5.52 -49.73 -11.86
CA ASP A 98 5.23 -51.09 -12.33
C ASP A 98 6.21 -52.12 -11.79
N GLY A 99 5.80 -53.39 -11.76
CA GLY A 99 6.70 -54.51 -11.48
C GLY A 99 7.17 -54.65 -10.02
N ILE A 100 6.54 -53.94 -9.08
CA ILE A 100 6.90 -54.02 -7.66
C ILE A 100 6.55 -55.40 -7.07
N LEU A 101 7.59 -56.18 -6.76
CA LEU A 101 7.50 -57.46 -6.06
C LEU A 101 7.81 -57.28 -4.58
N CYS A 102 7.32 -58.19 -3.73
CA CYS A 102 7.66 -58.18 -2.32
C CYS A 102 9.15 -58.45 -2.09
N ASP A 103 9.82 -57.55 -1.38
CA ASP A 103 11.21 -57.64 -0.92
C ASP A 103 11.60 -58.98 -0.28
N LYS A 104 10.67 -59.66 0.39
CA LYS A 104 10.96 -60.88 1.17
C LYS A 104 10.54 -62.18 0.51
N CYS A 105 9.44 -62.19 -0.25
CA CYS A 105 8.92 -63.42 -0.83
C CYS A 105 8.72 -63.36 -2.35
N HIS A 106 9.14 -62.25 -2.99
CA HIS A 106 9.12 -62.03 -4.44
C HIS A 106 7.75 -62.26 -5.10
N SER A 107 6.67 -62.26 -4.31
CA SER A 107 5.31 -62.42 -4.78
C SER A 107 4.74 -61.08 -5.25
N PRO A 108 3.74 -61.10 -6.16
CA PRO A 108 3.08 -59.87 -6.60
C PRO A 108 2.51 -59.05 -5.44
N THR A 109 2.45 -57.74 -5.65
CA THR A 109 1.92 -56.77 -4.68
C THR A 109 0.72 -56.03 -5.27
N LYS A 110 -0.07 -55.39 -4.41
CA LYS A 110 -1.15 -54.47 -4.79
C LYS A 110 -0.95 -53.13 -4.10
N VAL A 111 -1.34 -52.05 -4.75
CA VAL A 111 -1.40 -50.72 -4.13
C VAL A 111 -2.59 -50.70 -3.16
N ILE A 112 -2.35 -50.31 -1.91
CA ILE A 112 -3.39 -50.19 -0.88
C ILE A 112 -3.62 -48.74 -0.44
N GLU A 113 -2.63 -47.87 -0.65
CA GLU A 113 -2.69 -46.47 -0.24
C GLU A 113 -1.87 -45.60 -1.20
N LYS A 114 -2.31 -44.35 -1.34
CA LYS A 114 -1.67 -43.31 -2.13
C LYS A 114 -1.61 -42.05 -1.28
N THR A 115 -0.42 -41.50 -1.10
CA THR A 115 -0.16 -40.38 -0.19
C THR A 115 0.66 -39.31 -0.89
N LEU A 116 0.16 -38.07 -0.84
CA LEU A 116 0.92 -36.90 -1.26
C LEU A 116 1.73 -36.39 -0.07
N HIS A 117 3.05 -36.44 -0.20
CA HIS A 117 4.00 -35.84 0.74
C HIS A 117 4.23 -34.38 0.40
N ASP A 118 4.55 -33.60 1.42
CA ASP A 118 4.92 -32.19 1.30
C ASP A 118 3.91 -31.39 0.48
N ALA A 119 2.61 -31.66 0.71
CA ALA A 119 1.49 -31.09 -0.06
C ALA A 119 1.46 -29.54 -0.06
N TYR A 120 2.18 -28.91 0.86
CA TYR A 120 2.27 -27.45 1.01
C TYR A 120 3.66 -26.89 0.68
N ASP A 121 4.56 -27.72 0.15
CA ASP A 121 5.91 -27.35 -0.29
C ASP A 121 6.02 -27.45 -1.82
N ASP A 122 7.08 -26.90 -2.39
CA ASP A 122 7.37 -26.94 -3.83
C ASP A 122 7.76 -28.36 -4.29
N ASN A 123 8.18 -29.23 -3.37
CA ASN A 123 8.67 -30.58 -3.63
C ASN A 123 7.60 -31.67 -3.42
N MET A 124 6.37 -31.42 -3.88
CA MET A 124 5.27 -32.38 -3.79
C MET A 124 5.61 -33.72 -4.45
N GLN A 125 5.67 -34.79 -3.65
CA GLN A 125 5.94 -36.15 -4.12
C GLN A 125 4.81 -37.09 -3.75
N VAL A 126 4.42 -37.97 -4.69
CA VAL A 126 3.42 -39.00 -4.40
C VAL A 126 4.11 -40.31 -4.10
N SER A 127 3.70 -40.94 -3.01
CA SER A 127 4.10 -42.30 -2.65
C SER A 127 2.92 -43.27 -2.72
N PHE A 128 3.25 -44.53 -2.96
CA PHE A 128 2.33 -45.64 -3.06
C PHE A 128 2.73 -46.70 -2.05
N MET A 129 1.80 -47.09 -1.20
CA MET A 129 1.99 -48.23 -0.30
C MET A 129 1.55 -49.50 -1.01
N PHE A 130 2.49 -50.43 -1.16
CA PHE A 130 2.27 -51.74 -1.73
C PHE A 130 2.15 -52.79 -0.62
N GLU A 131 1.11 -53.62 -0.69
CA GLU A 131 0.91 -54.76 0.19
C GLU A 131 1.13 -56.07 -0.57
N CYS A 132 2.00 -56.92 -0.05
CA CYS A 132 2.24 -58.24 -0.62
C CYS A 132 1.00 -59.13 -0.49
N LEU A 133 0.58 -59.74 -1.61
CA LEU A 133 -0.58 -60.64 -1.63
C LEU A 133 -0.37 -61.94 -0.85
N LYS A 134 0.88 -62.37 -0.65
CA LYS A 134 1.22 -63.63 0.03
C LYS A 134 1.50 -63.46 1.52
N CYS A 135 2.33 -62.48 1.89
CA CYS A 135 2.82 -62.33 3.27
C CYS A 135 2.34 -61.05 3.98
N GLN A 136 1.51 -60.23 3.32
CA GLN A 136 0.91 -59.00 3.86
C GLN A 136 1.92 -57.94 4.34
N LYS A 137 3.21 -58.12 4.02
CA LYS A 137 4.22 -57.10 4.28
C LYS A 137 4.03 -55.92 3.35
N ARG A 138 4.33 -54.74 3.89
CA ARG A 138 4.12 -53.45 3.24
C ARG A 138 5.46 -52.80 2.95
N GLN A 139 5.52 -52.14 1.81
CA GLN A 139 6.66 -51.36 1.34
C GLN A 139 6.11 -50.13 0.62
N ILE A 140 6.81 -49.01 0.71
CA ILE A 140 6.36 -47.74 0.16
C ILE A 140 7.39 -47.31 -0.87
N PHE A 141 6.91 -46.91 -2.04
CA PHE A 141 7.74 -46.37 -3.11
C PHE A 141 7.16 -45.05 -3.59
N TYR A 142 8.02 -44.14 -3.98
CA TYR A 142 7.63 -42.93 -4.68
C TYR A 142 7.20 -43.24 -6.13
N GLU A 143 6.57 -42.27 -6.78
CA GLU A 143 6.12 -42.36 -8.18
C GLU A 143 7.25 -42.63 -9.18
N ASP A 144 8.51 -42.30 -8.83
CA ASP A 144 9.71 -42.59 -9.62
C ASP A 144 10.28 -44.00 -9.38
N GLY A 145 9.67 -44.77 -8.48
CA GLY A 145 10.11 -46.12 -8.10
C GLY A 145 11.20 -46.15 -7.02
N SER A 146 11.65 -44.99 -6.50
CA SER A 146 12.57 -44.95 -5.38
C SER A 146 11.87 -45.40 -4.08
N PRO A 147 12.55 -46.15 -3.19
CA PRO A 147 11.95 -46.57 -1.93
C PRO A 147 11.79 -45.39 -0.99
N TRP A 148 10.63 -45.31 -0.33
CA TRP A 148 10.45 -44.43 0.82
C TRP A 148 10.98 -45.16 2.05
N ASP A 149 12.02 -44.62 2.67
CA ASP A 149 12.52 -45.10 3.95
C ASP A 149 12.26 -44.07 5.03
N PHE A 150 11.81 -44.55 6.20
CA PHE A 150 11.59 -43.69 7.34
C PHE A 150 12.92 -43.49 8.05
N GLU A 151 13.53 -42.31 7.88
CA GLU A 151 14.70 -41.93 8.66
C GLU A 151 14.33 -41.88 10.14
N ARG A 152 14.90 -42.82 10.92
CA ARG A 152 14.62 -42.88 12.36
C ARG A 152 15.21 -41.66 13.05
N PRO A 153 14.43 -40.95 13.88
CA PRO A 153 14.95 -39.83 14.65
C PRO A 153 16.13 -40.27 15.52
N ARG A 154 17.15 -39.41 15.63
CA ARG A 154 18.32 -39.66 16.49
C ARG A 154 18.13 -39.04 17.87
N CYS A 155 18.65 -39.71 18.89
CA CYS A 155 18.66 -39.20 20.25
C CYS A 155 19.60 -37.99 20.37
N LYS A 156 19.10 -36.89 20.94
CA LYS A 156 19.91 -35.67 21.15
C LYS A 156 21.09 -35.88 22.11
N ASP A 157 20.99 -36.83 23.03
CA ASP A 157 21.99 -37.05 24.09
C ASP A 157 23.10 -38.02 23.69
N CYS A 158 22.81 -38.99 22.81
CA CYS A 158 23.76 -40.07 22.51
C CYS A 158 23.81 -40.48 21.03
N ASP A 159 23.13 -39.74 20.15
CA ASP A 159 23.05 -39.93 18.70
C ASP A 159 22.55 -41.32 18.24
N ALA A 160 22.05 -42.15 19.16
CA ALA A 160 21.48 -43.44 18.83
C ALA A 160 20.09 -43.29 18.20
N ASN A 161 19.76 -44.15 17.23
CA ASN A 161 18.43 -44.21 16.64
C ASN A 161 17.38 -44.47 17.74
N LEU A 162 16.34 -43.65 17.77
CA LEU A 162 15.21 -43.81 18.66
C LEU A 162 14.33 -44.97 18.19
N GLU A 163 13.73 -45.66 19.16
CA GLU A 163 12.72 -46.69 18.93
C GLU A 163 11.34 -46.16 19.31
N THR A 164 10.30 -46.63 18.61
CA THR A 164 8.93 -46.22 18.87
C THR A 164 8.08 -47.43 19.21
N LYS A 165 7.31 -47.33 20.30
CA LYS A 165 6.29 -48.29 20.70
C LYS A 165 4.92 -47.63 20.61
N TYR A 166 3.93 -48.43 20.22
CA TYR A 166 2.54 -47.99 20.10
C TYR A 166 1.68 -48.79 21.07
N ASP A 167 0.93 -48.08 21.91
CA ASP A 167 -0.11 -48.65 22.77
C ASP A 167 -1.45 -48.04 22.38
N LYS A 168 -2.36 -48.87 21.84
CA LYS A 168 -3.69 -48.42 21.43
C LYS A 168 -4.73 -48.98 22.38
N LYS A 169 -5.45 -48.08 23.05
CA LYS A 169 -6.57 -48.40 23.96
C LYS A 169 -7.81 -47.63 23.53
N GLY A 170 -8.71 -48.32 22.83
CA GLY A 170 -9.91 -47.72 22.25
C GLY A 170 -9.56 -46.60 21.27
N GLU A 171 -10.07 -45.39 21.52
CA GLU A 171 -9.84 -44.17 20.70
C GLU A 171 -8.56 -43.39 21.10
N LYS A 172 -7.75 -43.93 22.03
CA LYS A 172 -6.46 -43.35 22.42
C LYS A 172 -5.31 -44.15 21.86
N LEU A 173 -4.40 -43.48 21.17
CA LEU A 173 -3.12 -44.01 20.72
C LEU A 173 -2.00 -43.32 21.50
N THR A 174 -1.25 -44.08 22.28
CA THR A 174 -0.04 -43.62 22.96
C THR A 174 1.16 -44.06 22.15
N ILE A 175 1.95 -43.08 21.69
CA ILE A 175 3.19 -43.27 20.96
C ILE A 175 4.31 -42.99 21.95
N ILE A 176 5.17 -43.97 22.18
CA ILE A 176 6.28 -43.88 23.11
C ILE A 176 7.56 -43.96 22.29
N THR A 177 8.24 -42.83 22.14
CA THR A 177 9.55 -42.75 21.48
C THR A 177 10.62 -42.77 22.55
N TYR A 178 11.57 -43.70 22.50
CA TYR A 178 12.59 -43.85 23.54
C TYR A 178 13.95 -44.19 22.93
N CYS A 179 15.01 -43.84 23.66
CA CYS A 179 16.35 -44.24 23.29
C CYS A 179 16.68 -45.61 23.89
N PRO A 180 17.21 -46.58 23.12
CA PRO A 180 17.65 -47.85 23.69
C PRO A 180 18.96 -47.75 24.47
N LYS A 181 19.73 -46.65 24.33
CA LYS A 181 21.06 -46.47 24.95
C LYS A 181 21.10 -45.53 26.15
N CYS A 182 20.12 -44.65 26.31
CA CYS A 182 20.05 -43.70 27.42
C CYS A 182 18.62 -43.62 27.99
N SER A 183 18.41 -42.73 28.97
CA SER A 183 17.11 -42.57 29.65
C SER A 183 16.09 -41.73 28.87
N PHE A 184 16.40 -41.25 27.67
CA PHE A 184 15.49 -40.43 26.88
C PHE A 184 14.19 -41.19 26.56
N LYS A 185 13.04 -40.56 26.86
CA LYS A 185 11.71 -41.06 26.57
C LYS A 185 10.72 -39.90 26.38
N GLU A 186 10.00 -39.96 25.28
CA GLU A 186 8.94 -39.03 24.89
C GLU A 186 7.64 -39.82 24.74
N ILE A 187 6.52 -39.24 25.19
CA ILE A 187 5.22 -39.88 25.17
C ILE A 187 4.21 -38.91 24.54
N ASP A 188 3.77 -39.25 23.34
CA ASP A 188 2.70 -38.55 22.66
C ASP A 188 1.39 -39.32 22.80
N VAL A 189 0.31 -38.60 23.11
CA VAL A 189 -1.03 -39.19 23.23
C VAL A 189 -1.96 -38.55 22.23
N ILE A 190 -2.40 -39.35 21.26
CA ILE A 190 -3.42 -38.99 20.30
C ILE A 190 -4.76 -39.50 20.81
N ASP A 191 -5.60 -38.58 21.29
CA ASP A 191 -6.98 -38.87 21.69
C ASP A 191 -7.94 -38.45 20.58
N SER A 192 -8.39 -39.42 19.78
CA SER A 192 -9.27 -39.17 18.64
C SER A 192 -10.64 -38.64 19.07
N LYS A 193 -11.14 -39.03 20.25
CA LYS A 193 -12.40 -38.53 20.80
C LYS A 193 -12.31 -37.06 21.14
N LYS A 194 -11.25 -36.68 21.85
CA LYS A 194 -10.99 -35.28 22.22
C LYS A 194 -10.80 -34.41 20.98
N LYS A 195 -10.06 -34.91 19.96
CA LYS A 195 -9.90 -34.22 18.68
C LYS A 195 -11.23 -34.00 17.96
N ARG A 196 -12.09 -35.02 17.90
CA ARG A 196 -13.44 -34.90 17.31
C ARG A 196 -14.29 -33.85 18.02
N ILE A 197 -14.38 -33.92 19.35
CA ILE A 197 -15.15 -32.94 20.14
C ILE A 197 -14.61 -31.52 19.97
N ALA A 198 -13.28 -31.34 19.92
CA ALA A 198 -12.68 -30.03 19.69
C ALA A 198 -13.01 -29.48 18.29
N ARG A 199 -12.95 -30.34 17.27
CA ARG A 199 -13.32 -30.00 15.89
C ARG A 199 -14.79 -29.59 15.79
N GLU A 200 -15.70 -30.38 16.35
CA GLU A 200 -17.14 -30.07 16.36
C GLU A 200 -17.41 -28.73 17.04
N LYS A 201 -16.74 -28.43 18.16
CA LYS A 201 -16.86 -27.12 18.84
C LYS A 201 -16.37 -25.97 17.98
N GLU A 202 -15.26 -26.15 17.27
CA GLU A 202 -14.71 -25.12 16.39
C GLU A 202 -15.62 -24.88 15.18
N GLU A 203 -16.12 -25.95 14.55
CA GLU A 203 -17.09 -25.84 13.45
C GLU A 203 -18.36 -25.09 13.90
N GLN A 204 -18.87 -25.38 15.09
CA GLN A 204 -20.01 -24.65 15.67
C GLN A 204 -19.69 -23.18 15.98
N ARG A 205 -18.47 -22.88 16.43
CA ARG A 205 -18.01 -21.50 16.64
C ARG A 205 -17.95 -20.74 15.32
N GLN A 206 -17.37 -21.34 14.29
CA GLN A 206 -17.24 -20.76 12.96
C GLN A 206 -18.61 -20.46 12.33
N LEU A 207 -19.54 -21.41 12.40
CA LEU A 207 -20.91 -21.21 11.92
C LEU A 207 -21.59 -20.00 12.59
N LYS A 208 -21.46 -19.87 13.91
CA LYS A 208 -22.00 -18.72 14.65
C LYS A 208 -21.36 -17.40 14.22
N LEU A 209 -20.05 -17.36 14.03
CA LEU A 209 -19.36 -16.16 13.58
C LEU A 209 -19.86 -15.71 12.21
N LEU A 210 -20.01 -16.65 11.27
CA LEU A 210 -20.56 -16.36 9.95
C LEU A 210 -22.01 -15.86 10.04
N GLU A 211 -22.86 -16.50 10.85
CA GLU A 211 -24.25 -16.10 11.01
C GLU A 211 -24.39 -14.70 11.62
N GLU A 212 -23.61 -14.39 12.65
CA GLU A 212 -23.72 -13.13 13.40
C GLU A 212 -23.08 -11.95 12.66
N TYR A 213 -21.94 -12.16 11.99
CA TYR A 213 -21.08 -11.05 11.59
C TYR A 213 -20.77 -10.96 10.10
N ARG A 214 -21.15 -11.94 9.28
CA ARG A 214 -20.81 -11.92 7.85
C ARG A 214 -21.40 -10.70 7.12
N SER A 215 -22.66 -10.36 7.38
CA SER A 215 -23.30 -9.18 6.78
C SER A 215 -22.68 -7.86 7.25
N GLU A 216 -22.14 -7.83 8.47
CA GLU A 216 -21.52 -6.63 9.04
C GLU A 216 -20.09 -6.44 8.53
N PHE A 217 -19.29 -7.50 8.44
CA PHE A 217 -17.85 -7.38 8.11
C PHE A 217 -17.50 -7.74 6.67
N CYS A 218 -18.24 -8.62 6.00
CA CYS A 218 -17.92 -9.04 4.64
C CYS A 218 -18.75 -8.24 3.63
N LEU A 219 -18.09 -7.36 2.87
CA LEU A 219 -18.77 -6.55 1.86
C LEU A 219 -19.26 -7.43 0.70
N ASN A 220 -20.47 -7.15 0.24
CA ASN A 220 -21.07 -7.77 -0.94
C ASN A 220 -20.64 -7.07 -2.24
N ASP A 221 -21.02 -7.64 -3.38
CA ASP A 221 -20.66 -7.11 -4.70
C ASP A 221 -21.37 -5.80 -5.09
N GLU A 222 -22.34 -5.32 -4.30
CA GLU A 222 -22.99 -4.03 -4.47
C GLU A 222 -22.32 -2.90 -3.67
N ASP A 223 -21.94 -3.19 -2.43
CA ASP A 223 -21.39 -2.22 -1.47
C ASP A 223 -19.88 -2.13 -1.54
N GLY A 224 -19.20 -3.25 -1.83
CA GLY A 224 -17.75 -3.34 -1.94
C GLY A 224 -17.14 -2.35 -2.93
N PRO A 225 -17.58 -2.30 -4.20
CA PRO A 225 -17.04 -1.36 -5.19
C PRO A 225 -17.25 0.11 -4.82
N LYS A 226 -18.40 0.44 -4.21
CA LYS A 226 -18.71 1.80 -3.74
C LYS A 226 -17.76 2.21 -2.61
N ALA A 227 -17.53 1.30 -1.66
CA ALA A 227 -16.64 1.54 -0.53
C ALA A 227 -15.17 1.69 -0.98
N ILE A 228 -14.70 0.87 -1.93
CA ILE A 228 -13.38 1.03 -2.56
C ILE A 228 -13.24 2.42 -3.18
N THR A 229 -14.20 2.80 -4.04
CA THR A 229 -14.17 4.10 -4.73
C THR A 229 -14.13 5.26 -3.75
N SER A 230 -14.91 5.17 -2.67
CA SER A 230 -14.93 6.18 -1.60
C SER A 230 -13.56 6.30 -0.90
N LEU A 231 -12.96 5.17 -0.52
CA LEU A 231 -11.64 5.15 0.13
C LEU A 231 -10.55 5.69 -0.79
N ASP A 232 -10.53 5.26 -2.06
CA ASP A 232 -9.55 5.73 -3.05
C ASP A 232 -9.69 7.24 -3.31
N GLY A 233 -10.91 7.76 -3.31
CA GLY A 233 -11.17 9.20 -3.39
C GLY A 233 -10.58 9.98 -2.21
N ILE A 234 -10.71 9.47 -0.98
CA ILE A 234 -10.09 10.08 0.21
C ILE A 234 -8.56 10.03 0.10
N VAL A 235 -8.00 8.89 -0.29
CA VAL A 235 -6.54 8.73 -0.48
C VAL A 235 -6.01 9.73 -1.52
N TYR A 236 -6.73 9.91 -2.63
CA TYR A 236 -6.39 10.89 -3.65
C TYR A 236 -6.44 12.33 -3.10
N LEU A 237 -7.53 12.70 -2.41
CA LEU A 237 -7.68 14.03 -1.82
C LEU A 237 -6.53 14.36 -0.85
N VAL A 238 -6.15 13.40 0.02
CA VAL A 238 -5.03 13.57 0.96
C VAL A 238 -3.70 13.76 0.21
N LYS A 239 -3.49 13.08 -0.92
CA LYS A 239 -2.29 13.29 -1.75
C LYS A 239 -2.26 14.70 -2.35
N GLU A 240 -3.38 15.18 -2.88
CA GLU A 240 -3.47 16.53 -3.43
C GLU A 240 -3.30 17.61 -2.35
N TRP A 241 -3.90 17.44 -1.17
CA TRP A 241 -3.68 18.34 -0.04
C TRP A 241 -2.22 18.40 0.38
N LYS A 242 -1.53 17.25 0.46
CA LYS A 242 -0.08 17.23 0.77
C LYS A 242 0.75 17.93 -0.30
N LYS A 243 0.39 17.84 -1.57
CA LYS A 243 1.05 18.59 -2.65
C LYS A 243 0.84 20.09 -2.47
N GLN A 244 -0.39 20.50 -2.18
CA GLN A 244 -0.74 21.90 -1.95
C GLN A 244 -0.02 22.47 -0.72
N GLU A 245 0.04 21.75 0.40
CA GLU A 245 0.80 22.19 1.57
C GLU A 245 2.28 22.39 1.27
N LYS A 246 2.90 21.48 0.49
CA LYS A 246 4.30 21.63 0.08
C LYS A 246 4.49 22.88 -0.75
N LYS A 247 3.60 23.12 -1.70
CA LYS A 247 3.60 24.32 -2.56
C LYS A 247 3.42 25.59 -1.74
N GLU A 248 2.51 25.60 -0.76
CA GLU A 248 2.30 26.75 0.13
C GLU A 248 3.47 27.00 1.07
N LYS A 249 4.26 25.98 1.42
CA LYS A 249 5.48 26.14 2.22
C LYS A 249 6.68 26.60 1.39
N ASP A 250 6.59 26.57 0.06
CA ASP A 250 7.67 27.00 -0.82
C ASP A 250 7.93 28.53 -0.69
N PRO A 251 9.14 28.96 -0.27
CA PRO A 251 9.48 30.37 -0.16
C PRO A 251 9.30 31.16 -1.47
N VAL A 252 9.55 30.54 -2.62
CA VAL A 252 9.39 31.16 -3.95
C VAL A 252 7.91 31.42 -4.21
N PHE A 253 7.06 30.42 -3.95
CA PHE A 253 5.61 30.55 -4.08
C PHE A 253 5.04 31.66 -3.17
N GLN A 254 5.48 31.70 -1.91
CA GLN A 254 5.05 32.72 -0.97
C GLN A 254 5.46 34.14 -1.39
N LYS A 255 6.66 34.30 -1.95
CA LYS A 255 7.11 35.59 -2.52
C LYS A 255 6.32 35.95 -3.78
N ALA A 256 6.10 34.98 -4.68
CA ALA A 256 5.32 35.18 -5.91
C ALA A 256 3.89 35.65 -5.59
N LYS A 257 3.26 35.06 -4.56
CA LYS A 257 1.93 35.46 -4.08
C LYS A 257 1.87 36.89 -3.53
N LYS A 258 2.99 37.43 -3.04
CA LYS A 258 3.09 38.81 -2.51
C LYS A 258 3.31 39.86 -3.59
N LEU A 259 3.61 39.47 -4.84
CA LEU A 259 3.80 40.42 -5.94
C LEU A 259 2.49 41.17 -6.24
N LYS A 260 2.57 42.49 -6.38
CA LYS A 260 1.44 43.32 -6.76
C LYS A 260 1.08 43.08 -8.23
N LYS A 261 -0.11 42.53 -8.49
CA LYS A 261 -0.64 42.36 -9.85
C LYS A 261 -1.24 43.67 -10.34
N LEU A 262 -0.42 44.48 -11.02
CA LEU A 262 -0.85 45.78 -11.55
C LEU A 262 -1.50 45.61 -12.91
N LYS A 263 -2.66 46.26 -13.09
CA LYS A 263 -3.27 46.46 -14.42
C LYS A 263 -2.52 47.56 -15.18
N LEU A 264 -2.65 47.58 -16.52
CA LEU A 264 -1.91 48.52 -17.38
C LEU A 264 -2.08 50.00 -16.96
N LYS A 265 -3.28 50.41 -16.55
CA LYS A 265 -3.52 51.77 -16.04
C LYS A 265 -2.72 52.06 -14.76
N GLN A 266 -2.74 51.13 -13.80
CA GLN A 266 -1.98 51.26 -12.54
C GLN A 266 -0.48 51.25 -12.78
N LEU A 267 -0.01 50.47 -13.77
CA LEU A 267 1.37 50.50 -14.22
C LEU A 267 1.74 51.88 -14.78
N LYS A 268 0.91 52.44 -15.67
CA LYS A 268 1.14 53.76 -16.25
C LYS A 268 1.23 54.85 -15.17
N ASP A 269 0.28 54.85 -14.24
CA ASP A 269 0.26 55.83 -13.13
C ASP A 269 1.51 55.71 -12.24
N LEU A 270 1.93 54.47 -11.93
CA LEU A 270 3.11 54.20 -11.11
C LEU A 270 4.41 54.62 -11.79
N VAL A 271 4.60 54.23 -13.05
CA VAL A 271 5.81 54.55 -13.82
C VAL A 271 5.88 56.05 -14.08
N SER A 272 4.78 56.67 -14.49
CA SER A 272 4.70 58.12 -14.75
C SER A 272 5.15 58.95 -13.53
N LYS A 273 4.66 58.60 -12.35
CA LYS A 273 5.06 59.25 -11.10
C LYS A 273 6.56 59.14 -10.86
N VAL A 274 7.10 57.92 -10.93
CA VAL A 274 8.52 57.68 -10.62
C VAL A 274 9.47 58.34 -11.60
N ILE A 275 9.15 58.33 -12.91
CA ILE A 275 10.05 58.93 -13.90
C ILE A 275 9.97 60.46 -13.90
N SER A 276 8.83 61.04 -13.51
CA SER A 276 8.68 62.49 -13.36
C SER A 276 9.58 63.03 -12.25
N ASP A 277 9.70 62.31 -11.13
CA ASP A 277 10.59 62.68 -10.01
C ASP A 277 12.08 62.71 -10.42
N VAL A 278 12.45 61.95 -11.45
CA VAL A 278 13.81 61.93 -12.01
C VAL A 278 13.95 62.77 -13.28
N GLY A 279 12.94 63.54 -13.68
CA GLY A 279 13.03 64.56 -14.74
C GLY A 279 12.65 64.11 -16.14
N TYR A 280 11.87 63.04 -16.29
CA TYR A 280 11.28 62.63 -17.58
C TYR A 280 9.79 62.98 -17.63
N THR A 281 9.29 63.41 -18.78
CA THR A 281 7.87 63.70 -19.00
C THR A 281 7.29 62.93 -20.17
N ASP A 282 5.99 63.12 -20.42
CA ASP A 282 5.30 62.63 -21.62
C ASP A 282 5.38 61.10 -21.78
N LEU A 283 5.13 60.37 -20.68
CA LEU A 283 5.09 58.92 -20.72
C LEU A 283 3.94 58.43 -21.62
N GLU A 284 4.31 57.80 -22.72
CA GLU A 284 3.40 57.14 -23.63
C GLU A 284 3.64 55.64 -23.65
N PHE A 285 2.54 54.90 -23.73
CA PHE A 285 2.57 53.44 -23.92
C PHE A 285 1.99 53.14 -25.29
N SER A 286 2.69 52.29 -26.04
CA SER A 286 2.21 51.81 -27.33
C SER A 286 1.10 50.78 -27.17
N LYS A 287 0.57 50.29 -28.29
CA LYS A 287 -0.41 49.21 -28.29
C LYS A 287 0.22 47.93 -27.70
N PRO A 288 -0.35 47.31 -26.67
CA PRO A 288 0.20 46.09 -26.09
C PRO A 288 0.22 44.93 -27.08
N GLU A 289 1.32 44.17 -27.07
CA GLU A 289 1.46 42.89 -27.74
C GLU A 289 0.88 41.79 -26.83
N MET A 290 -0.11 41.06 -27.36
CA MET A 290 -0.80 39.98 -26.65
C MET A 290 -0.27 38.63 -27.14
N GLY A 291 0.66 38.03 -26.39
CA GLY A 291 1.22 36.70 -26.67
C GLY A 291 1.19 35.81 -25.42
N LYS A 292 2.24 34.98 -25.24
CA LYS A 292 2.44 34.24 -23.96
C LYS A 292 2.52 35.21 -22.76
N PHE A 293 3.10 36.38 -22.99
CA PHE A 293 3.17 37.48 -22.03
C PHE A 293 2.56 38.72 -22.66
N VAL A 294 2.04 39.63 -21.83
CA VAL A 294 1.66 40.97 -22.28
C VAL A 294 2.90 41.84 -22.28
N ILE A 295 3.24 42.39 -23.45
CA ILE A 295 4.39 43.29 -23.61
C ILE A 295 3.87 44.65 -24.06
N VAL A 296 4.38 45.72 -23.43
CA VAL A 296 4.05 47.09 -23.80
C VAL A 296 5.34 47.89 -23.97
N GLU A 297 5.45 48.59 -25.11
CA GLU A 297 6.53 49.54 -25.33
C GLU A 297 6.16 50.88 -24.68
N PHE A 298 7.15 51.56 -24.14
CA PHE A 298 6.99 52.90 -23.58
C PHE A 298 7.99 53.86 -24.21
N SER A 299 7.62 55.14 -24.23
CA SER A 299 8.50 56.26 -24.54
C SER A 299 8.30 57.39 -23.54
N ALA A 300 9.35 58.14 -23.25
CA ALA A 300 9.32 59.35 -22.44
C ALA A 300 10.38 60.35 -22.91
N THR A 301 10.19 61.62 -22.61
CA THR A 301 11.10 62.72 -22.97
C THR A 301 12.01 63.04 -21.78
N ASP A 302 13.33 63.13 -21.99
CA ASP A 302 14.27 63.61 -20.98
C ASP A 302 14.38 65.14 -21.05
N ASN A 303 13.95 65.83 -19.99
CA ASN A 303 13.95 67.29 -19.96
C ASN A 303 15.24 67.90 -19.40
N LYS A 304 16.25 67.08 -19.07
CA LYS A 304 17.53 67.59 -18.58
C LYS A 304 18.53 67.71 -19.71
N GLU A 305 18.74 68.94 -20.18
CA GLU A 305 19.69 69.27 -21.26
C GLU A 305 21.14 68.86 -20.94
N GLU A 306 21.50 68.81 -19.66
CA GLU A 306 22.85 68.45 -19.20
C GLU A 306 23.13 66.94 -19.24
N ARG A 307 22.12 66.08 -19.46
CA ARG A 307 22.30 64.61 -19.46
C ARG A 307 22.78 64.09 -20.80
N GLU A 308 23.87 63.34 -20.76
CA GLU A 308 24.28 62.53 -21.90
C GLU A 308 23.41 61.26 -22.03
N GLU A 309 23.41 60.67 -23.22
CA GLU A 309 22.65 59.45 -23.56
C GLU A 309 22.83 58.33 -22.53
N TYR A 310 24.07 58.07 -22.12
CA TYR A 310 24.37 57.02 -21.15
C TYR A 310 23.70 57.28 -19.80
N ASP A 311 23.80 58.51 -19.29
CA ASP A 311 23.20 58.87 -18.01
C ASP A 311 21.67 58.80 -18.09
N SER A 312 21.10 59.27 -19.19
CA SER A 312 19.66 59.22 -19.42
C SER A 312 19.12 57.79 -19.40
N THR A 313 19.70 56.90 -20.19
CA THR A 313 19.27 55.49 -20.24
C THR A 313 19.49 54.78 -18.90
N HIS A 314 20.60 55.07 -18.20
CA HIS A 314 20.90 54.43 -16.93
C HIS A 314 19.96 54.87 -15.80
N VAL A 315 19.66 56.16 -15.70
CA VAL A 315 18.80 56.72 -14.65
C VAL A 315 17.37 56.18 -14.77
N ILE A 316 16.76 56.26 -15.96
CA ILE A 316 15.39 55.77 -16.14
C ILE A 316 15.31 54.24 -16.00
N LYS A 317 16.31 53.49 -16.49
CA LYS A 317 16.41 52.04 -16.28
C LYS A 317 16.43 51.67 -14.80
N LYS A 318 17.21 52.38 -13.99
CA LYS A 318 17.30 52.15 -12.54
C LYS A 318 15.98 52.46 -11.85
N ALA A 319 15.35 53.60 -12.19
CA ALA A 319 14.09 54.03 -11.61
C ALA A 319 12.95 53.02 -11.90
N ILE A 320 12.81 52.62 -13.16
CA ILE A 320 11.78 51.64 -13.58
C ILE A 320 12.05 50.27 -12.97
N LYS A 321 13.29 49.76 -12.99
CA LYS A 321 13.59 48.46 -12.39
C LYS A 321 13.26 48.41 -10.90
N SER A 322 13.63 49.45 -10.15
CA SER A 322 13.38 49.51 -8.71
C SER A 322 11.90 49.55 -8.37
N VAL A 323 11.10 50.37 -9.06
CA VAL A 323 9.66 50.46 -8.74
C VAL A 323 8.90 49.20 -9.11
N LEU A 324 9.33 48.49 -10.15
CA LEU A 324 8.64 47.31 -10.66
C LEU A 324 9.01 46.01 -9.93
N GLU A 325 10.09 45.98 -9.15
CA GLU A 325 10.60 44.78 -8.44
C GLU A 325 9.53 44.06 -7.62
N THR A 326 8.65 44.81 -6.95
CA THR A 326 7.57 44.26 -6.10
C THR A 326 6.26 43.99 -6.86
N THR A 327 6.27 44.09 -8.18
CA THR A 327 5.10 43.98 -9.05
C THR A 327 5.24 42.81 -10.01
N ASN A 328 4.18 42.51 -10.75
CA ASN A 328 4.16 41.50 -11.79
C ASN A 328 4.72 41.97 -13.15
N TRP A 329 5.38 43.13 -13.20
CA TRP A 329 5.98 43.69 -14.42
C TRP A 329 7.50 43.74 -14.32
N ARG A 330 8.20 43.60 -15.45
CA ARG A 330 9.65 43.80 -15.55
C ARG A 330 10.04 44.52 -16.83
N LEU A 331 11.08 45.33 -16.72
CA LEU A 331 11.79 45.87 -17.88
C LEU A 331 12.52 44.75 -18.61
N MET A 332 12.34 44.65 -19.92
CA MET A 332 12.99 43.63 -20.75
C MET A 332 14.51 43.84 -20.85
N SER A 333 15.24 42.76 -21.11
CA SER A 333 16.71 42.75 -21.19
C SER A 333 17.27 43.47 -22.42
N GLU A 334 16.45 43.67 -23.45
CA GLU A 334 16.76 44.42 -24.69
C GLU A 334 17.23 45.86 -24.41
N GLY A 335 16.91 46.39 -23.23
CA GLY A 335 17.46 47.64 -22.73
C GLY A 335 16.51 48.83 -22.93
N ILE A 336 17.09 50.03 -22.78
CA ILE A 336 16.41 51.30 -23.04
C ILE A 336 17.22 51.97 -24.15
N HIS A 337 16.53 52.42 -25.18
CA HIS A 337 17.11 53.15 -26.30
C HIS A 337 16.94 54.64 -26.07
N TYR A 338 17.89 55.43 -26.57
CA TYR A 338 17.84 56.88 -26.52
C TYR A 338 18.03 57.43 -27.92
N ARG A 339 17.27 58.46 -28.28
CA ARG A 339 17.46 59.21 -29.53
C ARG A 339 16.89 60.60 -29.38
N LEU A 340 17.72 61.62 -29.56
CA LEU A 340 17.31 63.04 -29.59
C LEU A 340 16.45 63.45 -28.37
N GLY A 341 16.84 63.03 -27.16
CA GLY A 341 16.10 63.34 -25.93
C GLY A 341 14.92 62.41 -25.64
N ILE A 342 14.58 61.46 -26.52
CA ILE A 342 13.51 60.48 -26.29
C ILE A 342 14.13 59.17 -25.83
N VAL A 343 13.64 58.64 -24.71
CA VAL A 343 13.97 57.29 -24.22
C VAL A 343 12.82 56.33 -24.50
N SER A 344 13.12 55.12 -24.97
CA SER A 344 12.12 54.07 -25.19
C SER A 344 12.57 52.71 -24.69
N GLY A 345 11.62 51.85 -24.33
CA GLY A 345 11.90 50.50 -23.86
C GLY A 345 10.64 49.65 -23.77
N ARG A 346 10.79 48.39 -23.33
CA ARG A 346 9.68 47.41 -23.28
C ARG A 346 9.48 46.84 -21.88
N LEU A 347 8.23 46.80 -21.45
CA LEU A 347 7.79 46.20 -20.18
C LEU A 347 7.02 44.92 -20.46
N LYS A 348 7.31 43.88 -19.68
CA LYS A 348 6.71 42.55 -19.79
C LYS A 348 5.93 42.22 -18.52
N ALA A 349 4.69 41.77 -18.65
CA ALA A 349 3.85 41.31 -17.55
C ALA A 349 3.95 39.78 -17.35
N TYR A 350 3.89 39.36 -16.10
CA TYR A 350 3.77 37.98 -15.65
C TYR A 350 2.41 37.83 -14.96
N GLU A 351 1.56 36.88 -15.37
CA GLU A 351 0.19 36.78 -14.84
C GLU A 351 -0.10 35.42 -14.21
N GLN A 352 0.34 34.36 -14.89
CA GLN A 352 0.18 32.98 -14.44
C GLN A 352 1.06 32.72 -13.22
N GLU A 353 0.66 31.73 -12.43
CA GLU A 353 1.35 31.40 -11.19
C GLU A 353 2.79 30.94 -11.42
N ASP A 354 3.00 30.04 -12.39
CA ASP A 354 4.33 29.56 -12.78
C ASP A 354 5.20 30.70 -13.30
N ASP A 355 4.62 31.65 -14.04
CA ASP A 355 5.30 32.84 -14.52
C ASP A 355 5.76 33.73 -13.35
N LEU A 356 4.90 33.95 -12.35
CA LEU A 356 5.24 34.72 -11.15
C LEU A 356 6.30 34.01 -10.29
N MET A 357 6.24 32.69 -10.17
CA MET A 357 7.28 31.91 -9.50
C MET A 357 8.61 31.97 -10.24
N SER A 358 8.61 31.88 -11.56
CA SER A 358 9.82 32.02 -12.38
C SER A 358 10.43 33.41 -12.26
N LEU A 359 9.60 34.45 -12.11
CA LEU A 359 10.02 35.83 -11.91
C LEU A 359 10.81 35.98 -10.62
N VAL A 360 10.29 35.44 -9.52
CA VAL A 360 10.95 35.46 -8.22
C VAL A 360 12.21 34.59 -8.22
N SER A 361 12.19 33.44 -8.89
CA SER A 361 13.34 32.51 -8.93
C SER A 361 14.53 33.11 -9.68
N ASN A 362 14.28 33.81 -10.79
CA ASN A 362 15.33 34.49 -11.55
C ASN A 362 15.93 35.69 -10.81
N ASP A 363 15.23 36.25 -9.82
CA ASP A 363 15.74 37.29 -8.93
C ASP A 363 16.63 36.69 -7.81
N TYR A 364 16.67 35.36 -7.61
CA TYR A 364 17.58 34.68 -6.66
C TYR A 364 18.93 34.28 -7.26
N GLU A 365 19.05 34.20 -8.59
CA GLU A 365 20.28 33.80 -9.29
C GLU A 365 21.18 34.99 -9.67
N LYS A 366 20.80 36.21 -9.26
CA LYS A 366 21.61 37.43 -9.38
C LYS A 366 22.00 37.93 -8.00
#